data_AF-A0A3D1KGC3-F1
#
_entry.id   AF-A0A3D1KGC3-F1
#
_cell.length_a   1.000
_cell.length_b   1.000
_cell.length_c   1.000
_cell.angle_alpha   90.00
_cell.angle_beta   90.00
_cell.angle_gamma   90.00
#
_symmetry.space_group_name_H-M   'P 1'
#
loop_
_entity.id
_entity.type
_entity.pdbx_description
1 polymer ?
#
loop_
_entity_poly.entity_id
_entity_poly.type
_entity_poly.pdbx_seq_one_letter_code
_entity_poly.pdbx_strand_id
1 'polypeptide(L)'
;MERLNKCNIQGLLFDYGGTLDTNGRHWANVLWESYRRMAVPVTEEQFRSAYVYGERALAKSPIIGMDDNFHVLLLKKARIELAFLREQGFWKADAADASSAAERIAAYCYEYVCRQLQLSRQ
;
A
#
# COMPACT_ATOMS: atom_id res chain seq x y z
N MET A 1 -33.81 -6.35 -0.75
CA MET A 1 -32.94 -5.32 -1.36
C MET A 1 -33.82 -4.28 -2.02
N GLU A 2 -33.93 -3.10 -1.42
CA GLU A 2 -34.56 -1.95 -2.07
C GLU A 2 -33.80 -1.61 -3.35
N ARG A 3 -34.52 -1.58 -4.47
CA ARG A 3 -33.97 -1.11 -5.75
C ARG A 3 -33.67 0.38 -5.59
N LEU A 4 -32.46 0.79 -5.98
CA LEU A 4 -32.13 2.20 -6.19
C LEU A 4 -33.26 2.86 -7.00
N ASN A 5 -33.91 3.85 -6.39
CA ASN A 5 -34.95 4.61 -7.07
C ASN A 5 -34.29 5.36 -8.24
N LYS A 6 -34.76 5.05 -9.44
CA LYS A 6 -34.21 5.37 -10.76
C LYS A 6 -34.32 6.87 -11.14
N CYS A 7 -34.15 7.80 -10.21
CA CYS A 7 -34.10 9.22 -10.53
C CYS A 7 -32.66 9.61 -10.90
N ASN A 8 -32.38 9.52 -12.20
CA ASN A 8 -31.34 10.27 -12.93
C ASN A 8 -29.87 10.14 -12.50
N ILE A 9 -29.39 8.93 -12.15
CA ILE A 9 -27.94 8.69 -12.02
C ILE A 9 -27.32 8.62 -13.43
N GLN A 10 -26.45 9.59 -13.75
CA GLN A 10 -25.81 9.73 -15.06
C GLN A 10 -24.50 8.94 -15.19
N GLY A 11 -23.91 8.51 -14.07
CA GLY A 11 -22.67 7.73 -14.05
C GLY A 11 -22.21 7.37 -12.64
N LEU A 12 -21.33 6.39 -12.55
CA LEU A 12 -20.64 5.97 -11.32
C LEU A 12 -19.13 5.99 -11.58
N LEU A 13 -18.39 6.69 -10.74
CA LEU A 13 -16.92 6.68 -10.73
C LEU A 13 -16.47 5.99 -9.44
N PHE A 14 -15.67 4.95 -9.60
CA PHE A 14 -15.06 4.25 -8.47
C PHE A 14 -13.59 4.60 -8.41
N ASP A 15 -13.14 5.00 -7.22
CA ASP A 15 -11.72 4.93 -6.91
C ASP A 15 -11.28 3.46 -6.93
N TYR A 16 -10.00 3.23 -7.23
CA TYR A 16 -9.46 1.87 -7.21
C TYR A 16 -9.02 1.49 -5.79
N GLY A 17 -8.10 2.27 -5.22
CA GLY A 17 -7.44 1.97 -3.95
C GLY A 17 -8.39 2.08 -2.77
N GLY A 18 -8.42 1.10 -1.86
CA GLY A 18 -9.34 1.14 -0.73
C GLY A 18 -10.77 0.71 -1.07
N THR A 19 -11.21 0.93 -2.32
CA THR A 19 -12.60 0.70 -2.74
C THR A 19 -12.75 -0.66 -3.42
N LEU A 20 -11.93 -0.96 -4.43
CA LEU A 20 -12.06 -2.18 -5.24
C LEU A 20 -11.04 -3.28 -4.90
N ASP A 21 -9.90 -2.91 -4.35
CA ASP A 21 -8.74 -3.81 -4.18
C ASP A 21 -8.55 -4.35 -2.75
N THR A 22 -9.09 -3.67 -1.73
CA THR A 22 -8.84 -4.00 -0.31
C THR A 22 -10.11 -4.16 0.54
N ASN A 23 -11.27 -4.42 -0.08
CA ASN A 23 -12.54 -4.63 0.62
C ASN A 23 -12.88 -3.48 1.60
N GLY A 24 -12.77 -2.23 1.13
CA GLY A 24 -13.09 -1.04 1.93
C GLY A 24 -11.98 -0.57 2.88
N ARG A 25 -10.81 -1.25 2.93
CA ARG A 25 -9.74 -0.88 3.86
C ARG A 25 -8.82 0.18 3.27
N HIS A 26 -8.63 1.29 4.00
CA HIS A 26 -7.63 2.28 3.67
C HIS A 26 -6.21 1.68 3.59
N TRP A 27 -5.45 2.01 2.53
CA TRP A 27 -4.13 1.43 2.24
C TRP A 27 -3.12 1.58 3.38
N ALA A 28 -3.09 2.73 4.05
CA ALA A 28 -2.27 2.92 5.25
C ALA A 28 -2.48 1.83 6.32
N ASN A 29 -3.72 1.33 6.51
CA ASN A 29 -4.00 0.28 7.49
C ASN A 29 -3.52 -1.09 7.03
N VAL A 30 -3.59 -1.37 5.72
CA VAL A 30 -3.09 -2.62 5.13
C VAL A 30 -1.56 -2.68 5.22
N LEU A 31 -0.89 -1.57 4.91
CA LEU A 31 0.56 -1.43 5.05
C LEU A 31 0.99 -1.46 6.52
N TRP A 32 0.30 -0.77 7.41
CA TRP A 32 0.65 -0.83 8.83
C TRP A 32 0.60 -2.26 9.39
N GLU A 33 -0.41 -3.03 8.99
CA GLU A 33 -0.51 -4.44 9.36
C GLU A 33 0.69 -5.26 8.84
N SER A 34 1.17 -5.00 7.63
CA SER A 34 2.33 -5.69 7.08
C SER A 34 3.61 -5.32 7.84
N TYR A 35 3.83 -4.04 8.15
CA TYR A 35 4.96 -3.58 8.99
C TYR A 35 4.98 -4.30 10.34
N ARG A 36 3.83 -4.38 11.01
CA ARG A 36 3.70 -5.10 12.29
C ARG A 36 3.99 -6.59 12.16
N ARG A 37 3.45 -7.26 11.13
CA ARG A 37 3.69 -8.69 10.88
C ARG A 37 5.14 -9.01 10.54
N MET A 38 5.82 -8.09 9.87
CA MET A 38 7.23 -8.23 9.52
C MET A 38 8.17 -7.79 10.66
N ALA A 39 7.61 -7.38 11.81
CA ALA A 39 8.33 -6.92 12.99
C ALA A 39 9.31 -5.76 12.70
N VAL A 40 8.93 -4.84 11.81
CA VAL A 40 9.69 -3.59 11.59
C VAL A 40 9.59 -2.75 12.87
N PRO A 41 10.69 -2.44 13.57
CA PRO A 41 10.68 -1.85 14.91
C PRO A 41 10.49 -0.32 14.84
N VAL A 42 9.32 0.11 14.38
CA VAL A 42 8.91 1.53 14.31
C VAL A 42 7.54 1.73 14.95
N THR A 43 7.26 2.94 15.44
CA THR A 43 5.92 3.29 15.93
C THR A 43 4.96 3.54 14.77
N GLU A 44 3.65 3.57 15.07
CA GLU A 44 2.64 3.87 14.05
C GLU A 44 2.80 5.30 13.52
N GLU A 45 3.19 6.26 14.36
CA GLU A 45 3.42 7.66 13.98
C GLU A 45 4.62 7.80 13.03
N GLN A 46 5.69 7.06 13.29
CA GLN A 46 6.86 7.00 12.41
C GLN A 46 6.49 6.36 11.08
N PHE A 47 5.75 5.25 11.11
CA PHE A 47 5.19 4.63 9.90
C PHE A 47 4.30 5.60 9.13
N ARG A 48 3.38 6.32 9.79
CA ARG A 48 2.49 7.29 9.13
C ARG A 48 3.28 8.40 8.43
N SER A 49 4.37 8.87 9.05
CA SER A 49 5.27 9.84 8.44
C SER A 49 5.93 9.29 7.18
N ALA A 50 6.41 8.04 7.23
CA ALA A 50 6.97 7.33 6.09
C ALA A 50 5.93 7.10 4.97
N TYR A 51 4.72 6.67 5.33
CA TYR A 51 3.61 6.47 4.40
C TYR A 51 3.29 7.76 3.62
N VAL A 52 3.11 8.88 4.33
CA VAL A 52 2.84 10.18 3.70
C VAL A 52 4.00 10.62 2.80
N TYR A 53 5.24 10.37 3.23
CA TYR A 53 6.42 10.64 2.40
C TYR A 53 6.38 9.80 1.11
N GLY A 54 6.13 8.49 1.21
CA GLY A 54 6.01 7.57 0.08
C GLY A 54 4.93 8.01 -0.92
N GLU A 55 3.73 8.34 -0.44
CA GLU A 55 2.64 8.86 -1.28
C GLU A 55 3.06 10.12 -2.04
N ARG A 56 3.73 11.06 -1.36
CA ARG A 56 4.20 12.30 -1.98
C ARG A 56 5.30 12.06 -3.00
N ALA A 57 6.21 11.13 -2.75
CA ALA A 57 7.29 10.78 -3.68
C ALA A 57 6.71 10.19 -4.97
N LEU A 58 5.77 9.25 -4.85
CA LEU A 58 5.09 8.64 -5.99
C LEU A 58 4.23 9.65 -6.78
N ALA A 59 3.63 10.64 -6.11
CA ALA A 59 2.85 11.67 -6.78
C ALA A 59 3.70 12.73 -7.51
N LYS A 60 4.93 12.99 -7.03
CA LYS A 60 5.79 14.07 -7.56
C LYS A 60 6.75 13.62 -8.65
N SER A 61 7.03 12.32 -8.76
CA SER A 61 8.05 11.81 -9.67
C SER A 61 7.58 10.53 -10.36
N PRO A 62 7.93 10.31 -11.64
CA PRO A 62 7.54 9.13 -12.40
C PRO A 62 8.37 7.91 -11.98
N ILE A 63 8.24 7.49 -10.72
CA ILE A 63 8.96 6.36 -10.13
C ILE A 63 8.38 5.02 -10.63
N ILE A 64 7.07 5.01 -10.87
CA ILE A 64 6.36 3.86 -11.43
C ILE A 64 6.43 3.95 -12.96
N GLY A 65 7.04 2.94 -13.57
CA GLY A 65 7.18 2.81 -15.02
C GLY A 65 5.97 2.15 -15.65
N MET A 66 5.82 2.27 -16.97
CA MET A 66 4.70 1.68 -17.71
C MET A 66 4.67 0.14 -17.64
N ASP A 67 5.82 -0.50 -17.51
CA ASP A 67 5.95 -1.96 -17.42
C ASP A 67 5.85 -2.49 -15.98
N ASP A 68 5.69 -1.61 -14.99
CA ASP A 68 5.52 -2.04 -13.60
C ASP A 68 4.12 -2.63 -13.42
N ASN A 69 4.07 -3.86 -12.92
CA ASN A 69 2.84 -4.42 -12.40
C ASN A 69 2.58 -3.94 -10.96
N PHE A 70 1.40 -4.28 -10.43
CA PHE A 70 0.98 -3.85 -9.10
C PHE A 70 1.92 -4.32 -7.98
N HIS A 71 2.50 -5.53 -8.07
CA HIS A 71 3.46 -6.01 -7.09
C HIS A 71 4.76 -5.19 -7.10
N VAL A 72 5.27 -4.84 -8.30
CA VAL A 72 6.45 -3.99 -8.44
C VAL A 72 6.20 -2.58 -7.89
N LEU A 73 4.99 -2.04 -8.11
CA LEU A 73 4.58 -0.77 -7.50
C LEU A 73 4.64 -0.84 -5.97
N LEU A 74 4.05 -1.87 -5.36
CA LEU A 74 4.08 -2.06 -3.91
C LEU A 74 5.51 -2.18 -3.38
N LEU A 75 6.39 -2.89 -4.09
CA LEU A 75 7.80 -3.02 -3.73
C LEU A 75 8.53 -1.67 -3.77
N LYS A 76 8.33 -0.89 -4.83
CA LYS A 76 8.92 0.46 -4.95
C LYS A 76 8.43 1.37 -3.82
N LYS A 77 7.14 1.34 -3.52
CA LYS A 77 6.54 2.10 -2.41
C LYS A 77 7.16 1.71 -1.06
N ALA A 78 7.20 0.41 -0.74
CA ALA A 78 7.79 -0.08 0.50
C ALA A 78 9.27 0.32 0.64
N ARG A 79 10.06 0.24 -0.45
CA ARG A 79 11.46 0.70 -0.45
C ARG A 79 11.59 2.18 -0.12
N ILE A 80 10.74 3.04 -0.68
CA ILE A 80 10.75 4.48 -0.39
C ILE A 80 10.42 4.75 1.08
N GLU A 81 9.38 4.12 1.59
CA GLU A 81 8.94 4.29 2.99
C GLU A 81 10.01 3.82 3.98
N LEU A 82 10.63 2.65 3.73
CA LEU A 82 11.70 2.12 4.56
C LEU A 82 13.00 2.93 4.45
N ALA A 83 13.33 3.45 3.27
CA ALA A 83 14.45 4.37 3.09
C ALA A 83 14.26 5.63 3.92
N PHE A 84 13.06 6.24 3.88
CA PHE A 84 12.73 7.39 4.72
C PHE A 84 12.91 7.07 6.22
N LEU A 85 12.41 5.93 6.69
CA LEU A 85 12.57 5.53 8.10
C LEU A 85 14.04 5.41 8.53
N ARG A 86 14.90 4.93 7.62
CA ARG A 86 16.35 4.83 7.86
C ARG A 86 17.01 6.20 7.85
N GLU A 87 16.67 7.05 6.89
CA GLU A 87 17.21 8.42 6.77
C GLU A 87 16.84 9.30 7.98
N GLN A 88 15.64 9.14 8.53
CA GLN A 88 15.21 9.84 9.75
C GLN A 88 15.79 9.23 11.03
N GLY A 89 16.53 8.11 10.94
CA GLY A 89 17.10 7.41 12.09
C GLY A 89 16.07 6.65 12.94
N PHE A 90 14.82 6.51 12.46
CA PHE A 90 13.77 5.76 13.16
C PHE A 90 14.00 4.25 13.11
N TRP A 91 14.67 3.77 12.06
CA TRP A 91 14.99 2.36 11.92
C TRP A 91 16.45 2.15 11.50
N LYS A 92 17.25 1.51 12.37
CA LYS A 92 18.68 1.23 12.14
C LYS A 92 18.91 -0.12 11.47
N ALA A 93 18.27 -0.34 10.33
CA ALA A 93 18.51 -1.53 9.51
C ALA A 93 19.68 -1.32 8.53
N ASP A 94 20.42 -2.39 8.28
CA ASP A 94 21.33 -2.44 7.15
C ASP A 94 20.55 -2.51 5.82
N ALA A 95 21.28 -2.49 4.70
CA ALA A 95 20.65 -2.51 3.38
C ALA A 95 19.96 -3.84 3.05
N ALA A 96 20.48 -4.96 3.56
CA ALA A 96 19.95 -6.29 3.29
C ALA A 96 18.63 -6.50 4.05
N ASP A 97 18.59 -6.14 5.33
CA ASP A 97 17.39 -6.18 6.17
C ASP A 97 16.29 -5.25 5.62
N ALA A 98 16.67 -4.04 5.18
CA ALA A 98 15.72 -3.11 4.57
C ALA A 98 15.14 -3.65 3.26
N SER A 99 15.95 -4.28 2.41
CA SER A 99 15.48 -4.88 1.16
C SER A 99 14.56 -6.07 1.42
N SER A 100 14.95 -6.96 2.34
CA SER A 100 14.16 -8.12 2.75
C SER A 100 12.81 -7.70 3.34
N ALA A 101 12.79 -6.68 4.20
CA ALA A 101 11.54 -6.14 4.74
C ALA A 101 10.63 -5.58 3.64
N ALA A 102 11.19 -4.83 2.67
CA ALA A 102 10.42 -4.28 1.56
C ALA A 102 9.76 -5.37 0.71
N GLU A 103 10.49 -6.43 0.39
CA GLU A 103 9.99 -7.58 -0.36
C GLU A 103 8.86 -8.29 0.38
N ARG A 104 9.04 -8.54 1.69
CA ARG A 104 8.02 -9.21 2.51
C ARG A 104 6.77 -8.36 2.71
N ILE A 105 6.92 -7.04 2.88
CA ILE A 105 5.81 -6.08 2.95
C ILE A 105 5.03 -6.08 1.63
N ALA A 106 5.72 -5.96 0.50
CA ALA A 106 5.09 -5.92 -0.82
C ALA A 106 4.36 -7.23 -1.14
N ALA A 107 4.99 -8.37 -0.86
CA ALA A 107 4.38 -9.69 -1.05
C ALA A 107 3.11 -9.84 -0.21
N TYR A 108 3.17 -9.48 1.09
CA TYR A 108 2.00 -9.54 1.97
C TYR A 108 0.83 -8.69 1.45
N CYS A 109 1.10 -7.46 1.05
CA CYS A 109 0.08 -6.55 0.52
C CYS A 109 -0.50 -7.06 -0.80
N TYR A 110 0.35 -7.58 -1.69
CA TYR A 110 -0.09 -8.13 -2.97
C TYR A 110 -0.98 -9.37 -2.78
N GLU A 111 -0.53 -10.32 -1.96
CA GLU A 111 -1.32 -11.51 -1.63
C GLU A 111 -2.65 -11.15 -0.96
N TYR A 112 -2.67 -10.13 -0.11
CA TYR A 112 -3.89 -9.63 0.49
C TYR A 112 -4.90 -9.18 -0.58
N VAL A 113 -4.45 -8.37 -1.54
CA VAL A 113 -5.29 -7.93 -2.67
C VAL A 113 -5.72 -9.11 -3.54
N CYS A 114 -4.83 -10.04 -3.88
CA CYS A 114 -5.19 -11.24 -4.64
C CYS A 114 -6.30 -12.06 -3.94
N ARG A 115 -6.23 -12.21 -2.61
CA ARG A 115 -7.30 -12.87 -1.84
C ARG A 115 -8.62 -12.10 -1.91
N GLN A 116 -8.60 -10.76 -1.81
CA GLN A 116 -9.83 -9.97 -1.93
C GLN A 116 -10.45 -10.09 -3.33
N LEU A 117 -9.62 -10.05 -4.38
CA LEU A 117 -10.07 -10.21 -5.76
C LEU A 117 -10.65 -11.60 -6.04
N GLN A 118 -10.17 -12.65 -5.37
CA GLN A 118 -10.76 -13.99 -5.49
C GLN A 118 -12.16 -14.05 -4.84
N LEU A 119 -12.35 -13.36 -3.72
CA LEU A 119 -13.65 -13.32 -3.01
C LEU A 119 -14.70 -12.49 -3.76
N SER A 120 -14.30 -11.35 -4.33
CA SER A 120 -15.22 -10.43 -5.02
C SER A 120 -15.63 -10.86 -6.43
N ARG A 121 -15.02 -11.94 -6.96
CA ARG A 121 -15.34 -12.53 -8.26
C ARG A 121 -16.42 -13.63 -8.21
N GLN A 122 -16.92 -13.96 -7.03
CA GLN A 122 -17.97 -14.97 -6.83
C GLN A 122 -19.38 -14.45 -7.14
#